data_AF-A0A0A1SNF4-F1
#
_entry.id   AF-A0A0A1SNF4-F1
#
_cell.length_a   1.000
_cell.length_b   1.000
_cell.length_c   1.000
_cell.angle_alpha   90.00
_cell.angle_beta   90.00
_cell.angle_gamma   90.00
#
_symmetry.space_group_name_H-M   'P 1'
#
loop_
_entity.id
_entity.type
_entity.pdbx_description
1 polymer ?
#
loop_
_entity_poly.entity_id
_entity_poly.type
_entity_poly.pdbx_seq_one_letter_code
_entity_poly.pdbx_strand_id
1 'polypeptide(L)'
;MAASILNLAAPFHILTYGTLLGTSLFHTFINSPVLFKNTERPVFSAIQTKLFPLYFGIQAAAPVILALTFPGNILLGFESGISGLLYDGNRWSSLVPIGFMVISGAFNLTVLLPASRKVMKDRYGQGKRDGKEWYEPGEKSEAMKKLSKRFGMLHGISSLLNLGTFIAAVSYGVTLGYRIQSVADRL
;
A
#
# COMPACT_ATOMS: atom_id res chain seq x y z
N MET A 1 28.91 -3.63 25.06
CA MET A 1 28.27 -2.31 25.01
C MET A 1 26.82 -2.50 24.60
N ALA A 2 25.87 -2.29 25.51
CA ALA A 2 24.46 -2.28 25.15
C ALA A 2 24.21 -1.01 24.30
N ALA A 3 24.05 -1.19 22.99
CA ALA A 3 23.65 -0.10 22.12
C ALA A 3 22.31 0.44 22.63
N SER A 4 22.29 1.73 22.97
CA SER A 4 21.09 2.42 23.45
C SER A 4 19.91 2.12 22.54
N ILE A 5 18.74 1.94 23.15
CA ILE A 5 17.42 1.81 22.52
C ILE A 5 17.07 3.12 21.74
N LEU A 6 18.00 4.04 21.55
CA LEU A 6 17.87 5.25 20.73
C LEU A 6 18.68 5.15 19.42
N ASN A 7 19.61 4.20 19.28
CA ASN A 7 20.22 3.80 17.99
C ASN A 7 19.35 2.77 17.25
N LEU A 8 18.02 2.93 17.30
CA LEU A 8 17.00 1.96 16.88
C LEU A 8 16.60 2.01 15.40
N ALA A 9 17.27 2.82 14.57
CA ALA A 9 16.87 2.99 13.17
C ALA A 9 16.74 1.65 12.44
N ALA A 10 17.68 0.72 12.64
CA ALA A 10 17.65 -0.60 12.00
C ALA A 10 16.47 -1.49 12.46
N PRO A 11 16.24 -1.74 13.77
CA PRO A 11 15.06 -2.48 14.22
C PRO A 11 13.73 -1.85 13.77
N PHE A 12 13.60 -0.52 13.84
CA PHE A 12 12.40 0.17 13.35
C PHE A 12 12.22 0.01 11.84
N HIS A 13 13.31 0.04 11.07
CA HIS A 13 13.27 -0.16 9.64
C HIS A 13 12.74 -1.55 9.28
N ILE A 14 13.26 -2.60 9.94
CA ILE A 14 12.80 -3.98 9.72
C ILE A 14 11.33 -4.16 10.10
N LEU A 15 10.92 -3.64 11.26
CA LEU A 15 9.52 -3.74 11.71
C LEU A 15 8.56 -2.97 10.79
N THR A 16 8.97 -1.79 10.33
CA THR A 16 8.22 -0.98 9.36
C THR A 16 8.10 -1.72 8.02
N TYR A 17 9.20 -2.30 7.56
CA TYR A 17 9.25 -3.08 6.32
C TYR A 17 8.32 -4.29 6.40
N GLY A 18 8.43 -5.08 7.48
CA GLY A 18 7.59 -6.24 7.73
C GLY A 18 6.10 -5.87 7.82
N THR A 19 5.78 -4.75 8.48
CA THR A 19 4.40 -4.23 8.57
C THR A 19 3.85 -3.86 7.19
N LEU A 20 4.63 -3.15 6.38
CA LEU A 20 4.23 -2.75 5.03
C LEU A 20 4.03 -3.95 4.11
N LEU A 21 5.00 -4.87 4.05
CA LEU A 21 4.95 -6.06 3.21
C LEU A 21 3.80 -6.98 3.65
N GLY A 22 3.71 -7.27 4.95
CA GLY A 22 2.70 -8.14 5.53
C GLY A 22 1.29 -7.59 5.33
N THR A 23 1.07 -6.30 5.59
CA THR A 23 -0.23 -5.64 5.35
C THR A 23 -0.62 -5.72 3.87
N SER A 24 0.32 -5.40 2.97
CA SER A 24 0.07 -5.42 1.51
C SER A 24 -0.26 -6.81 1.00
N LEU A 25 0.51 -7.82 1.45
CA LEU A 25 0.29 -9.22 1.09
C LEU A 25 -1.05 -9.74 1.63
N PHE A 26 -1.24 -9.62 2.94
CA PHE A 26 -2.40 -10.20 3.61
C PHE A 26 -3.69 -9.55 3.14
N HIS A 27 -3.75 -8.22 3.06
CA HIS A 27 -4.99 -7.56 2.67
C HIS A 27 -5.35 -7.83 1.20
N THR A 28 -4.39 -7.71 0.29
CA THR A 28 -4.63 -7.81 -1.17
C THR A 28 -4.95 -9.23 -1.60
N PHE A 29 -4.19 -10.22 -1.12
CA PHE A 29 -4.27 -11.58 -1.67
C PHE A 29 -5.09 -12.55 -0.79
N ILE A 30 -5.30 -12.22 0.50
CA ILE A 30 -5.98 -13.11 1.44
C ILE A 30 -7.28 -12.48 1.92
N ASN A 31 -7.22 -11.41 2.71
CA ASN A 31 -8.38 -10.84 3.40
C ASN A 31 -9.46 -10.34 2.42
N SER A 32 -9.09 -9.52 1.42
CA SER A 32 -10.08 -8.95 0.49
C SER A 32 -10.75 -10.03 -0.39
N PRO A 33 -10.02 -10.97 -1.02
CA PRO A 33 -10.64 -12.07 -1.76
C PRO A 33 -11.51 -12.99 -0.90
N VAL A 34 -11.06 -13.33 0.32
CA VAL A 34 -11.84 -14.16 1.24
C VAL A 34 -13.15 -13.46 1.62
N LEU A 35 -13.09 -12.18 2.02
CA LEU A 35 -14.30 -11.42 2.34
C LEU A 35 -15.24 -11.30 1.12
N PHE A 36 -14.69 -11.02 -0.06
CA PHE A 36 -15.49 -10.86 -1.28
C PHE A 36 -16.25 -12.13 -1.68
N LYS A 37 -15.66 -13.30 -1.41
CA LYS A 37 -16.26 -14.61 -1.73
C LYS A 37 -17.23 -15.11 -0.67
N ASN A 38 -17.02 -14.74 0.60
CA ASN A 38 -17.73 -15.33 1.73
C ASN A 38 -18.68 -14.37 2.45
N THR A 39 -18.90 -13.16 1.92
CA THR A 39 -19.85 -12.19 2.50
C THR A 39 -20.72 -11.56 1.43
N GLU A 40 -21.89 -11.08 1.85
CA GLU A 40 -22.77 -10.30 0.97
C GLU A 40 -22.12 -8.98 0.55
N ARG A 41 -22.47 -8.49 -0.64
CA ARG A 41 -21.87 -7.28 -1.24
C ARG A 41 -21.96 -6.03 -0.34
N PRO A 42 -23.07 -5.76 0.37
CA PRO A 42 -23.14 -4.65 1.32
C PRO A 42 -22.20 -4.83 2.51
N VAL A 43 -22.09 -6.05 3.05
CA VAL A 43 -21.21 -6.37 4.19
C VAL A 43 -19.75 -6.20 3.80
N PHE A 44 -19.34 -6.76 2.66
CA PHE A 44 -18.02 -6.56 2.08
C PHE A 44 -17.70 -5.06 1.93
N SER A 45 -18.59 -4.31 1.30
CA SER A 45 -18.44 -2.87 1.07
C SER A 45 -18.27 -2.09 2.39
N ALA A 46 -19.06 -2.43 3.42
CA ALA A 46 -18.99 -1.79 4.73
C ALA A 46 -17.65 -2.05 5.44
N ILE A 47 -17.16 -3.30 5.43
CA ILE A 47 -15.86 -3.67 6.02
C ILE A 47 -14.73 -2.96 5.27
N GLN A 48 -14.73 -3.01 3.94
CA GLN A 48 -13.71 -2.38 3.10
C GLN A 48 -13.67 -0.86 3.30
N THR A 49 -14.83 -0.21 3.46
CA THR A 49 -14.91 1.22 3.75
C THR A 49 -14.17 1.63 5.02
N LYS A 50 -14.10 0.74 6.01
CA LYS A 50 -13.37 0.95 7.28
C LYS A 50 -11.90 0.54 7.20
N LEU A 51 -11.58 -0.51 6.45
CA LEU A 51 -10.21 -1.00 6.31
C LEU A 51 -9.35 -0.15 5.36
N PHE A 52 -9.87 0.29 4.22
CA PHE A 52 -9.06 0.97 3.20
C PHE A 52 -8.33 2.24 3.67
N PRO A 53 -8.90 3.11 4.53
CA PRO A 53 -8.16 4.24 5.07
C PRO A 53 -6.94 3.83 5.89
N LEU A 54 -7.05 2.77 6.69
CA LEU A 54 -5.95 2.25 7.50
C LEU A 54 -4.91 1.58 6.60
N TYR A 55 -5.37 0.76 5.66
CA TYR A 55 -4.53 0.06 4.69
C TYR A 55 -3.72 1.04 3.83
N PHE A 56 -4.37 2.01 3.18
CA PHE A 56 -3.68 3.02 2.38
C PHE A 56 -2.88 4.00 3.26
N GLY A 57 -3.30 4.24 4.50
CA GLY A 57 -2.52 4.98 5.48
C GLY A 57 -1.17 4.32 5.77
N ILE A 58 -1.16 3.01 6.00
CA ILE A 58 0.07 2.22 6.17
C ILE A 58 0.91 2.28 4.89
N GLN A 59 0.31 2.08 3.71
CA GLN A 59 1.03 2.14 2.44
C GLN A 59 1.58 3.53 2.08
N ALA A 60 0.99 4.61 2.61
CA ALA A 60 1.52 5.96 2.42
C ALA A 60 2.61 6.29 3.45
N ALA A 61 2.42 5.92 4.72
CA ALA A 61 3.30 6.32 5.81
C ALA A 61 4.53 5.43 5.98
N ALA A 62 4.37 4.10 5.89
CA ALA A 62 5.46 3.16 6.15
C ALA A 62 6.64 3.34 5.17
N PRO A 63 6.44 3.55 3.85
CA PRO A 63 7.56 3.82 2.93
C PRO A 63 8.32 5.12 3.24
N VAL A 64 7.63 6.16 3.78
CA VAL A 64 8.30 7.38 4.24
C VAL A 64 9.20 7.07 5.44
N ILE A 65 8.72 6.26 6.38
CA ILE A 65 9.53 5.81 7.52
C ILE A 65 10.73 4.97 7.02
N LEU A 66 10.54 4.10 6.01
CA LEU A 66 11.65 3.36 5.40
C LEU A 66 12.70 4.31 4.79
N ALA A 67 12.27 5.39 4.14
CA ALA A 67 13.20 6.39 3.60
C ALA A 67 13.99 7.10 4.70
N LEU A 68 13.30 7.53 5.76
CA LEU A 68 13.92 8.22 6.90
C LEU A 68 14.88 7.32 7.69
N THR A 69 14.55 6.03 7.79
CA THR A 69 15.32 5.03 8.54
C THR A 69 16.23 4.19 7.64
N PHE A 70 16.46 4.62 6.39
CA PHE A 70 17.22 3.85 5.42
C PHE A 70 18.60 3.47 5.98
N PRO A 71 18.97 2.18 5.98
CA PRO A 71 20.18 1.73 6.67
C PRO A 71 21.44 2.16 5.92
N GLY A 72 22.25 2.97 6.60
CA GLY A 72 23.63 3.28 6.20
C GLY A 72 24.65 2.41 6.93
N ASN A 73 25.92 2.56 6.57
CA ASN A 73 27.05 1.94 7.27
C ASN A 73 28.25 2.90 7.25
N ILE A 74 28.46 3.58 8.38
CA ILE A 74 29.54 4.56 8.58
C ILE A 74 30.92 3.92 8.36
N LEU A 75 31.10 2.64 8.73
CA LEU A 75 32.37 1.92 8.55
C LEU A 75 32.68 1.64 7.06
N LEU A 76 31.66 1.69 6.20
CA LEU A 76 31.78 1.50 4.75
C LEU A 76 31.59 2.81 3.97
N GLY A 77 31.51 3.94 4.66
CA GLY A 77 31.26 5.25 4.04
C GLY A 77 29.84 5.42 3.46
N PHE A 78 28.89 4.54 3.81
CA PHE A 78 27.50 4.67 3.38
C PHE A 78 26.72 5.52 4.38
N GLU A 79 26.22 6.67 3.91
CA GLU A 79 25.32 7.50 4.69
C GLU A 79 24.00 6.77 5.01
N SER A 80 23.38 7.10 6.15
CA SER A 80 22.06 6.59 6.54
C SER A 80 20.95 7.60 6.24
N GLY A 81 19.70 7.14 6.30
CA GLY A 81 18.53 7.98 6.08
C GLY A 81 18.43 8.49 4.64
N ILE A 82 17.84 9.68 4.47
CA ILE A 82 17.52 10.22 3.15
C ILE A 82 18.77 10.40 2.27
N SER A 83 19.87 10.91 2.81
CA SER A 83 21.10 11.10 2.03
C SER A 83 21.66 9.77 1.53
N GLY A 84 21.65 8.74 2.37
CA GLY A 84 21.97 7.37 1.98
C GLY A 84 21.06 6.82 0.88
N LEU A 85 19.75 7.06 0.99
CA LEU A 85 18.79 6.62 -0.02
C LEU A 85 19.01 7.32 -1.37
N LEU A 86 19.38 8.60 -1.36
CA LEU A 86 19.60 9.41 -2.55
C LEU A 86 20.93 9.15 -3.26
N TYR A 87 21.84 8.39 -2.64
CA TYR A 87 23.09 7.99 -3.28
C TYR A 87 22.83 7.24 -4.59
N ASP A 88 23.57 7.58 -5.66
CA ASP A 88 23.34 7.07 -7.02
C ASP A 88 23.35 5.54 -7.12
N GLY A 89 24.21 4.88 -6.34
CA GLY A 89 24.27 3.41 -6.28
C GLY A 89 22.98 2.76 -5.73
N ASN A 90 22.13 3.53 -5.06
CA ASN A 90 20.88 3.05 -4.46
C ASN A 90 19.65 3.40 -5.30
N ARG A 91 19.84 4.07 -6.45
CA ARG A 91 18.75 4.59 -7.28
C ARG A 91 17.73 3.51 -7.65
N TRP A 92 18.17 2.42 -8.25
CA TRP A 92 17.28 1.37 -8.74
C TRP A 92 16.93 0.31 -7.68
N SER A 93 17.85 0.07 -6.74
CA SER A 93 17.69 -0.97 -5.73
C SER A 93 16.82 -0.52 -4.55
N SER A 94 16.77 0.78 -4.25
CA SER A 94 16.10 1.32 -3.06
C SER A 94 15.27 2.57 -3.33
N LEU A 95 15.83 3.59 -3.97
CA LEU A 95 15.15 4.89 -4.15
C LEU A 95 13.90 4.77 -5.02
N VAL A 96 14.00 4.16 -6.20
CA VAL A 96 12.86 3.98 -7.11
C VAL A 96 11.76 3.11 -6.48
N PRO A 97 12.05 1.93 -5.88
CA PRO A 97 11.04 1.15 -5.18
C PRO A 97 10.37 1.92 -4.03
N ILE A 98 11.14 2.53 -3.12
CA ILE A 98 10.59 3.28 -1.98
C ILE A 98 9.80 4.49 -2.46
N GLY A 99 10.33 5.27 -3.40
CA GLY A 99 9.66 6.43 -3.98
C GLY A 99 8.35 6.05 -4.67
N PHE A 100 8.33 4.95 -5.42
CA PHE A 100 7.10 4.44 -6.01
C PHE A 100 6.06 4.13 -4.94
N MET A 101 6.42 3.40 -3.87
CA MET A 101 5.50 3.07 -2.78
C MET A 101 4.93 4.31 -2.08
N VAL A 102 5.75 5.35 -1.84
CA VAL A 102 5.29 6.63 -1.28
C VAL A 102 4.24 7.27 -2.18
N ILE A 103 4.55 7.40 -3.48
CA ILE A 103 3.69 8.09 -4.44
C ILE A 103 2.39 7.32 -4.65
N SER A 104 2.46 6.00 -4.87
CA SER A 104 1.30 5.15 -5.10
C SER A 104 0.39 5.10 -3.86
N GLY A 105 0.97 4.94 -2.67
CA GLY A 105 0.24 4.92 -1.39
C GLY A 105 -0.46 6.24 -1.12
N ALA A 106 0.25 7.36 -1.29
CA ALA A 106 -0.33 8.70 -1.12
C ALA A 106 -1.45 8.97 -2.14
N PHE A 107 -1.28 8.59 -3.41
CA PHE A 107 -2.30 8.75 -4.44
C PHE A 107 -3.53 7.89 -4.17
N ASN A 108 -3.35 6.65 -3.74
CA ASN A 108 -4.44 5.78 -3.31
C ASN A 108 -5.22 6.40 -2.14
N LEU A 109 -4.51 6.88 -1.11
CA LEU A 109 -5.11 7.42 0.10
C LEU A 109 -5.87 8.74 -0.15
N THR A 110 -5.26 9.66 -0.91
CA THR A 110 -5.72 11.05 -1.01
C THR A 110 -6.58 11.33 -2.24
N VAL A 111 -6.47 10.52 -3.30
CA VAL A 111 -7.20 10.73 -4.56
C VAL A 111 -8.17 9.60 -4.84
N LEU A 112 -7.69 8.36 -4.95
CA LEU A 112 -8.51 7.24 -5.41
C LEU A 112 -9.53 6.77 -4.36
N LEU A 113 -9.16 6.75 -3.09
CA LEU A 113 -10.06 6.39 -1.99
C LEU A 113 -11.24 7.38 -1.87
N PRO A 114 -11.03 8.71 -1.77
CA PRO A 114 -12.15 9.66 -1.74
C PRO A 114 -13.02 9.61 -2.99
N ALA A 115 -12.41 9.49 -4.18
CA ALA A 115 -13.15 9.38 -5.43
C ALA A 115 -14.03 8.12 -5.46
N SER A 116 -13.50 6.98 -5.02
CA SER A 116 -14.24 5.71 -4.97
C SER A 116 -15.40 5.77 -3.97
N ARG A 117 -15.18 6.38 -2.80
CA ARG A 117 -16.24 6.61 -1.80
C ARG A 117 -17.37 7.48 -2.34
N LYS A 118 -17.03 8.54 -3.08
CA LYS A 118 -18.04 9.39 -3.74
C LYS A 118 -18.89 8.57 -4.72
N VAL A 119 -18.25 7.77 -5.59
CA VAL A 119 -18.99 6.92 -6.54
C VAL A 119 -19.85 5.87 -5.82
N MET A 120 -19.39 5.30 -4.71
CA MET A 120 -20.21 4.39 -3.91
C MET A 120 -21.41 5.09 -3.29
N LYS A 121 -21.25 6.31 -2.75
CA LYS A 121 -22.37 7.12 -2.27
C LYS A 121 -23.38 7.40 -3.38
N ASP A 122 -22.89 7.76 -4.57
CA ASP A 122 -23.73 8.02 -5.74
C ASP A 122 -24.48 6.76 -6.18
N ARG A 123 -23.83 5.58 -6.14
CA ARG A 123 -24.48 4.28 -6.41
C ARG A 123 -25.61 3.98 -5.44
N TYR A 124 -25.41 4.16 -4.12
CA TYR A 124 -26.50 3.99 -3.16
C TYR A 124 -27.65 4.98 -3.40
N GLY A 125 -27.32 6.24 -3.74
CA GLY A 125 -28.32 7.24 -4.12
C GLY A 125 -29.12 6.83 -5.36
N GLN A 126 -28.45 6.27 -6.37
CA GLN A 126 -29.11 5.76 -7.57
C GLN A 126 -29.92 4.50 -7.28
N GLY A 127 -29.43 3.60 -6.42
CA GLY A 127 -30.15 2.38 -6.02
C GLY A 127 -31.51 2.69 -5.42
N LYS A 128 -31.59 3.73 -4.58
CA LYS A 128 -32.86 4.23 -4.03
C LYS A 128 -33.82 4.77 -5.09
N ARG A 129 -33.30 5.42 -6.15
CA ARG A 129 -34.12 5.97 -7.25
C ARG A 129 -34.62 4.87 -8.17
N ASP A 130 -33.77 3.89 -8.44
CA ASP A 130 -34.06 2.76 -9.32
C ASP A 130 -34.91 1.69 -8.63
N GLY A 131 -35.05 1.74 -7.30
CA GLY A 131 -35.63 0.67 -6.49
C GLY A 131 -34.82 -0.64 -6.57
N LYS A 132 -33.54 -0.54 -6.97
CA LYS A 132 -32.66 -1.68 -7.24
C LYS A 132 -31.19 -1.28 -7.10
N GLU A 133 -30.48 -1.94 -6.20
CA GLU A 133 -29.08 -1.67 -5.88
C GLU A 133 -28.11 -2.16 -6.97
N TRP A 134 -26.90 -1.60 -6.98
CA TRP A 134 -25.88 -1.88 -7.99
C TRP A 134 -25.41 -3.35 -8.06
N TYR A 135 -25.57 -4.11 -6.98
CA TYR A 135 -25.10 -5.49 -6.86
C TYR A 135 -26.19 -6.54 -7.10
N GLU A 136 -27.46 -6.13 -7.17
CA GLU A 136 -28.57 -7.05 -7.42
C GLU A 136 -28.56 -7.56 -8.87
N PRO A 137 -29.11 -8.75 -9.17
CA PRO A 137 -29.21 -9.24 -10.54
C PRO A 137 -30.20 -8.43 -11.40
N GLY A 138 -30.13 -8.64 -12.72
CA GLY A 138 -31.04 -8.04 -13.71
C GLY A 138 -30.58 -6.69 -14.27
N GLU A 139 -31.39 -6.15 -15.19
CA GLU A 139 -31.06 -4.90 -15.89
C GLU A 139 -30.95 -3.70 -14.93
N LYS A 140 -29.97 -2.85 -15.22
CA LYS A 140 -29.64 -1.62 -14.48
C LYS A 140 -29.93 -0.40 -15.35
N SER A 141 -30.31 0.71 -14.72
CA SER A 141 -30.43 2.00 -15.41
C SER A 141 -29.10 2.40 -16.04
N GLU A 142 -29.14 3.21 -17.10
CA GLU A 142 -27.94 3.77 -17.73
C GLU A 142 -27.09 4.59 -16.73
N ALA A 143 -27.75 5.30 -15.80
CA ALA A 143 -27.09 6.01 -14.72
C ALA A 143 -26.29 5.06 -13.81
N MET A 144 -26.90 3.94 -13.39
CA MET A 144 -26.24 2.94 -12.57
C MET A 144 -25.09 2.24 -13.32
N LYS A 145 -25.25 1.93 -14.62
CA LYS A 145 -24.19 1.37 -15.47
C LYS A 145 -22.99 2.32 -15.54
N LYS A 146 -23.22 3.63 -15.75
CA LYS A 146 -22.17 4.66 -15.78
C LYS A 146 -21.42 4.77 -14.46
N LEU A 147 -22.14 4.81 -13.33
CA LEU A 147 -21.53 4.80 -12.00
C LEU A 147 -20.70 3.53 -11.79
N SER A 148 -21.19 2.38 -12.25
CA SER A 148 -20.49 1.12 -12.11
C SER A 148 -19.23 1.00 -12.93
N LYS A 149 -19.25 1.50 -14.17
CA LYS A 149 -18.04 1.62 -15.00
C LYS A 149 -17.01 2.54 -14.33
N ARG A 150 -17.45 3.68 -13.79
CA ARG A 150 -16.56 4.62 -13.09
C ARG A 150 -15.93 4.00 -11.85
N PHE A 151 -16.70 3.28 -11.04
CA PHE A 151 -16.17 2.56 -9.89
C PHE A 151 -15.16 1.49 -10.31
N GLY A 152 -15.50 0.68 -11.33
CA GLY A 152 -14.61 -0.36 -11.84
C GLY A 152 -13.26 0.20 -12.31
N MET A 153 -13.27 1.34 -12.99
CA MET A 153 -12.05 2.04 -13.41
C MET A 153 -11.22 2.51 -12.20
N LEU A 154 -11.83 3.21 -11.24
CA LEU A 154 -11.13 3.69 -10.04
C LEU A 154 -10.54 2.54 -9.23
N HIS A 155 -11.33 1.47 -9.04
CA HIS A 155 -10.88 0.25 -8.36
C HIS A 155 -9.74 -0.42 -9.11
N GLY A 156 -9.83 -0.55 -10.44
CA GLY A 156 -8.77 -1.15 -11.26
C GLY A 156 -7.44 -0.40 -11.16
N ILE A 157 -7.46 0.93 -11.25
CA ILE A 157 -6.27 1.77 -11.09
C ILE A 157 -5.68 1.58 -9.68
N SER A 158 -6.52 1.64 -8.65
CA SER A 158 -6.09 1.48 -7.26
C SER A 158 -5.46 0.10 -7.01
N SER A 159 -6.05 -0.96 -7.56
CA SER A 159 -5.55 -2.33 -7.47
C SER A 159 -4.21 -2.51 -8.21
N LEU A 160 -4.02 -1.89 -9.37
CA LEU A 160 -2.73 -1.91 -10.08
C LEU A 160 -1.64 -1.19 -9.29
N LEU A 161 -1.94 -0.04 -8.69
CA LEU A 161 -1.00 0.67 -7.82
C LEU A 161 -0.66 -0.14 -6.56
N ASN A 162 -1.64 -0.84 -5.98
CA ASN A 162 -1.39 -1.76 -4.86
C ASN A 162 -0.46 -2.90 -5.26
N LEU A 163 -0.70 -3.52 -6.41
CA LEU A 163 0.16 -4.59 -6.92
C LEU A 163 1.58 -4.08 -7.18
N GLY A 164 1.73 -2.91 -7.80
CA GLY A 164 3.02 -2.26 -7.98
C GLY A 164 3.71 -1.97 -6.64
N THR A 165 2.96 -1.54 -5.63
CA THR A 165 3.48 -1.26 -4.27
C THR A 165 4.00 -2.54 -3.63
N PHE A 166 3.26 -3.65 -3.76
CA PHE A 166 3.68 -4.96 -3.29
C PHE A 166 4.96 -5.44 -4.00
N ILE A 167 5.01 -5.34 -5.32
CA ILE A 167 6.20 -5.70 -6.11
C ILE A 167 7.41 -4.86 -5.66
N ALA A 168 7.24 -3.54 -5.54
CA ALA A 168 8.28 -2.64 -5.06
C ALA A 168 8.77 -3.00 -3.64
N ALA A 169 7.85 -3.36 -2.73
CA ALA A 169 8.20 -3.83 -1.39
C ALA A 169 8.99 -5.15 -1.42
N VAL A 170 8.63 -6.09 -2.28
CA VAL A 170 9.38 -7.35 -2.46
C VAL A 170 10.77 -7.08 -3.02
N SER A 171 10.88 -6.28 -4.10
CA SER A 171 12.16 -5.90 -4.70
C SER A 171 13.07 -5.17 -3.71
N TYR A 172 12.50 -4.28 -2.90
CA TYR A 172 13.25 -3.63 -1.83
C TYR A 172 13.69 -4.61 -0.74
N GLY A 173 12.85 -5.59 -0.39
CA GLY A 173 13.19 -6.66 0.55
C GLY A 173 14.41 -7.47 0.16
N VAL A 174 14.54 -7.80 -1.12
CA VAL A 174 15.73 -8.47 -1.65
C VAL A 174 16.98 -7.61 -1.43
N THR A 175 16.91 -6.33 -1.76
CA THR A 175 18.01 -5.37 -1.52
C THR A 175 18.35 -5.26 -0.03
N LEU A 176 17.33 -5.19 0.83
CA LEU A 176 17.50 -5.13 2.27
C LEU A 176 18.17 -6.40 2.81
N GLY A 177 17.80 -7.57 2.30
CA GLY A 177 18.43 -8.86 2.62
C GLY A 177 19.93 -8.87 2.31
N TYR A 178 20.33 -8.45 1.10
CA TYR A 178 21.74 -8.35 0.72
C TYR A 178 22.52 -7.37 1.60
N ARG A 179 21.91 -6.24 1.97
CA ARG A 179 22.54 -5.28 2.90
C ARG A 179 22.79 -5.90 4.26
N ILE A 180 21.82 -6.62 4.82
CA ILE A 180 21.96 -7.30 6.12
C ILE A 180 23.05 -8.38 6.03
N GLN A 181 23.03 -9.21 5.00
CA GLN A 181 24.02 -10.27 4.81
C GLN A 181 25.45 -9.70 4.69
N SER A 182 25.64 -8.64 3.89
CA SER A 182 26.97 -8.03 3.72
C SER A 182 27.57 -7.47 5.01
N VAL A 183 26.74 -7.11 5.99
CA VAL A 183 27.17 -6.71 7.32
C VAL A 183 27.53 -7.94 8.16
N ALA A 184 26.71 -9.00 8.11
CA ALA A 184 26.95 -10.24 8.85
C ALA A 184 28.23 -10.96 8.41
N ASP A 185 28.51 -11.02 7.11
CA ASP A 185 29.70 -11.69 6.55
C ASP A 185 31.04 -10.99 6.91
N ARG A 186 30.99 -9.79 7.50
CA ARG A 186 32.17 -8.98 7.87
C ARG A 186 32.42 -8.89 9.38
N LEU A 187 31.57 -9.53 10.19
CA LEU A 187 31.73 -9.68 11.64
C LEU A 187 32.42 -11.01 11.96
#